data_AF-A0A9Q5CBY0-F1
#
_entry.id   AF-A0A9Q5CBY0-F1
#
_cell.length_a   1.000
_cell.length_b   1.000
_cell.length_c   1.000
_cell.angle_alpha   90.00
_cell.angle_beta   90.00
_cell.angle_gamma   90.00
#
_symmetry.space_group_name_H-M   'P 1'
#
loop_
_entity.id
_entity.type
_entity.pdbx_description
1 polymer ?
#
loop_
_entity_poly.entity_id
_entity_poly.type
_entity_poly.pdbx_seq_one_letter_code
_entity_poly.pdbx_strand_id
1 'polypeptide(L)' 'MKMPPYVTFSGTCRDAFETYTRIFGGEVLFFQLYDEMPGAEVRPGTSLPLHGQAPLDKKTKDSRD' A
#
# COMPACT_ATOMS: atom_id res chain seq x y z
N MET A 1 -11.70 -13.04 14.13
CA MET A 1 -10.96 -11.80 13.81
C MET A 1 -10.15 -12.05 12.55
N LYS A 2 -10.21 -11.15 11.55
CA LYS A 2 -9.45 -11.27 10.29
C LYS A 2 -8.30 -10.26 10.36
N MET A 3 -7.07 -10.74 10.39
CA MET A 3 -5.86 -9.90 10.37
C MET A 3 -5.31 -9.89 8.94
N PRO A 4 -5.14 -8.73 8.29
CA PRO A 4 -4.49 -8.68 6.99
C PRO A 4 -3.01 -9.12 7.13
N PRO A 5 -2.46 -9.85 6.16
CA PRO A 5 -1.06 -10.23 6.17
C PRO A 5 -0.17 -8.98 6.03
N TYR A 6 0.95 -8.97 6.76
CA TYR A 6 1.98 -7.94 6.63
C TYR A 6 3.18 -8.52 5.87
N VAL A 7 3.49 -7.95 4.71
CA VAL A 7 4.59 -8.37 3.84
C VAL A 7 5.60 -7.24 3.70
N THR A 8 6.88 -7.58 3.65
CA THR A 8 7.97 -6.61 3.45
C THR A 8 8.59 -6.82 2.07
N PHE A 9 9.01 -5.73 1.45
CA PHE A 9 9.64 -5.73 0.13
C PHE A 9 10.93 -4.90 0.17
N SER A 10 11.93 -5.31 -0.60
CA SER A 10 13.19 -4.59 -0.74
C SER A 10 13.09 -3.54 -1.85
N GLY A 11 12.33 -2.47 -1.61
CA GLY A 11 12.18 -1.33 -2.55
C GLY A 11 11.17 -1.53 -3.69
N THR A 12 10.59 -2.73 -3.84
CA THR A 12 9.60 -3.06 -4.89
C THR A 12 8.16 -3.05 -4.39
N CYS A 13 7.90 -2.43 -3.24
CA CYS A 13 6.57 -2.44 -2.61
C CYS A 13 5.48 -1.91 -3.55
N ARG A 14 5.74 -0.77 -4.21
CA ARG A 14 4.78 -0.16 -5.15
C ARG A 14 4.43 -1.10 -6.31
N ASP A 15 5.43 -1.62 -6.99
CA ASP A 15 5.24 -2.52 -8.14
C ASP A 15 4.48 -3.80 -7.75
N ALA A 16 4.75 -4.32 -6.55
CA ALA A 16 4.06 -5.50 -6.03
C ALA A 16 2.56 -5.23 -5.82
N PHE A 17 2.21 -4.11 -5.17
CA PHE A 17 0.81 -3.74 -4.96
C PHE A 17 0.08 -3.39 -6.26
N GLU A 18 0.74 -2.70 -7.20
CA GLU A 18 0.18 -2.48 -8.55
C GLU A 18 -0.07 -3.79 -9.30
N THR A 19 0.78 -4.81 -9.09
CA THR A 19 0.56 -6.15 -9.62
C THR A 19 -0.62 -6.84 -8.93
N TYR A 20 -0.73 -6.72 -7.61
CA TYR A 20 -1.83 -7.31 -6.84
C TYR A 20 -3.18 -6.72 -7.21
N THR A 21 -3.28 -5.41 -7.41
CA THR A 21 -4.53 -4.77 -7.87
C THR A 21 -4.90 -5.23 -9.27
N ARG A 22 -3.94 -5.41 -10.18
CA ARG A 22 -4.18 -5.96 -11.53
C ARG A 22 -4.68 -7.40 -11.50
N ILE A 23 -4.09 -8.27 -10.66
CA ILE A 23 -4.41 -9.70 -10.61
C ILE A 23 -5.73 -9.97 -9.86
N PHE A 24 -5.88 -9.38 -8.67
CA PHE A 24 -6.99 -9.69 -7.77
C PHE A 24 -8.18 -8.75 -7.96
N GLY A 25 -7.98 -7.60 -8.61
CA GLY A 25 -8.90 -6.48 -8.58
C GLY A 25 -8.79 -5.70 -7.27
N GLY A 26 -9.37 -4.51 -7.24
CA GLY A 26 -9.33 -3.61 -6.08
C GLY A 26 -8.37 -2.43 -6.27
N GLU A 27 -8.33 -1.56 -5.26
CA GLU A 27 -7.53 -0.33 -5.26
C GLU A 27 -6.58 -0.34 -4.06
N VAL A 28 -5.40 0.26 -4.24
CA VAL A 28 -4.54 0.52 -3.10
C VAL A 28 -5.17 1.64 -2.28
N LEU A 29 -5.54 1.34 -1.04
CA LEU A 29 -6.20 2.29 -0.14
C LEU A 29 -5.23 3.33 0.40
N PHE A 30 -3.99 2.93 0.61
CA PHE A 30 -3.00 3.75 1.26
C PHE A 30 -1.59 3.37 0.82
N PHE A 31 -0.78 4.39 0.54
CA PHE A 31 0.67 4.29 0.41
C PHE A 31 1.30 5.40 1.25
N GLN A 32 2.13 5.01 2.21
CA GLN A 32 2.95 5.94 2.96
C GLN A 32 4.35 5.96 2.38
N LEU A 33 4.85 7.14 2.05
CA LEU A 33 6.24 7.33 1.69
C LEU A 33 7.10 7.53 2.95
N TYR A 34 8.38 7.22 2.85
CA TYR A 34 9.31 7.34 3.97
C TYR A 34 9.46 8.79 4.44
N ASP A 35 9.48 9.75 3.53
CA ASP A 35 9.56 11.19 3.83
C ASP A 35 8.27 11.80 4.40
N GLU A 36 7.16 11.06 4.39
CA GLU A 36 5.89 11.45 5.02
C GLU A 36 5.78 10.97 6.48
N MET A 37 6.75 10.19 6.99
CA MET A 37 6.74 9.76 8.39
C MET A 37 7.08 10.92 9.35
N PRO A 38 6.35 11.04 10.48
CA PRO A 38 6.75 11.93 11.56
C PRO A 38 8.16 11.58 12.05
N GLY A 39 9.07 12.55 11.99
CA GLY A 39 10.48 12.37 12.39
C GLY A 39 11.38 11.76 11.31
N ALA A 40 10.89 11.55 10.08
CA ALA A 40 11.75 11.20 8.96
C ALA A 40 12.68 12.36 8.60
N GLU A 41 13.95 12.03 8.37
CA GLU A 41 14.90 12.98 7.82
C GLU A 41 14.67 13.06 6.31
N VAL A 42 13.98 14.12 5.86
CA VAL A 42 13.70 14.34 4.43
C VAL A 42 15.01 14.70 3.72
N ARG A 43 15.48 13.81 2.85
CA ARG A 43 16.66 14.02 2.00
C ARG A 43 16.31 13.74 0.54
N PRO A 44 17.00 14.32 -0.45
CA PRO A 44 16.80 13.93 -1.84
C PRO A 44 16.93 12.41 -2.00
N GLY A 45 15.90 11.77 -2.56
CA GLY A 45 15.84 10.31 -2.73
C GLY A 45 15.15 9.54 -1.60
N THR A 46 14.58 10.20 -0.58
CA THR A 46 13.82 9.53 0.50
C THR A 46 12.32 9.35 0.20
N SER A 47 11.85 9.70 -1.00
CA SER A 47 10.47 9.50 -1.43
C SER A 47 10.19 8.04 -1.83
N LEU A 48 10.57 7.10 -0.97
CA LEU A 48 10.43 5.65 -1.21
C LEU A 48 9.18 5.11 -0.51
N PRO A 49 8.44 4.17 -1.12
CA PRO A 49 7.30 3.54 -0.47
C PRO A 49 7.73 2.77 0.78
N LEU A 50 7.18 3.13 1.93
CA LEU A 50 7.46 2.47 3.21
C LEU A 50 6.36 1.47 3.59
N HIS A 51 5.09 1.84 3.40
CA HIS A 51 3.95 1.02 3.77
C HIS A 51 2.83 1.15 2.74
N GLY A 52 2.16 0.03 2.43
CA GLY A 52 1.06 -0.03 1.49
C GLY A 52 -0.05 -0.93 2.02
N GLN A 53 -1.31 -0.54 1.79
CA GLN A 53 -2.47 -1.36 2.14
C GLN A 53 -3.44 -1.45 0.97
N ALA A 54 -3.80 -2.69 0.59
CA ALA A 54 -4.81 -2.98 -0.41
C ALA A 54 -5.65 -4.19 0.03
N PRO A 55 -6.99 -4.09 0.05
CA PRO A 55 -7.86 -5.24 0.22
C PRO A 55 -7.81 -6.10 -1.04
N LEU A 56 -7.59 -7.40 -0.88
CA LEU A 56 -7.54 -8.36 -1.99
C LEU A 56 -8.90 -9.03 -2.25
N ASP A 57 -9.90 -8.77 -1.41
CA ASP A 57 -11.28 -9.19 -1.65
C ASP A 57 -12.03 -8.14 -2.46
N LYS A 58 -12.74 -8.59 -3.51
CA LYS A 58 -13.47 -7.78 -4.49
C LYS A 58 -14.63 -6.93 -3.96
N LYS A 59 -14.63 -6.48 -2.70
CA LYS A 59 -15.57 -5.44 -2.27
C LYS A 59 -15.03 -4.07 -2.62
N THR A 60 -15.08 -3.77 -3.92
CA THR A 60 -15.29 -2.40 -4.38
C THR A 60 -16.44 -1.85 -3.55
N LYS A 61 -16.14 -0.78 -2.80
CA LYS A 61 -17.07 0.07 -2.04
C LYS A 61 -18.54 -0.27 -2.32
N ASP A 62 -19.18 -1.00 -1.39
CA ASP A 62 -20.63 -1.16 -1.42
C ASP A 62 -21.19 0.23 -1.17
N SER A 63 -21.60 0.88 -2.26
CA SER A 63 -22.40 2.10 -2.22
C SER A 63 -23.82 1.67 -1.85
N ARG A 64 -24.03 1.44 -0.56
CA ARG A 64 -25.38 1.30 0.01
C ARG A 64 -25.54 2.20 1.23
N ASP A 65 -26.42 3.17 0.98
CA ASP A 65 -27.11 4.16 1.82
C ASP A 65 -26.30 5.33 2.42
#